data_AF-A0A8S3T3P2-F1
#
_entry.id   AF-A0A8S3T3P2-F1
#
_cell.length_a   1.000
_cell.length_b   1.000
_cell.length_c   1.000
_cell.angle_alpha   90.00
_cell.angle_beta   90.00
_cell.angle_gamma   90.00
#
_symmetry.space_group_name_H-M   'P 1'
#
loop_
_entity.id
_entity.type
_entity.pdbx_description
1 polymer ?
#
loop_
_entity_poly.entity_id
_entity_poly.type
_entity_poly.pdbx_seq_one_letter_code
_entity_poly.pdbx_strand_id
1 'polypeptide(L)'
;MTALTTPKNIVYSKEDYGKVDQKCYLFVQFLKNMQDVGFWPKKKGLQKTFQRMSESGIIHREDLYQIWTQKDFRAILPYKEFIFNILIHLDILAEQRRYDTATGSRLPVENFFVPCMVTERNTTSFMEKECTLESNMFSVCFQRHCHTSAFAQSSNQCVSEYVDFEAAHDVVICVEGNKILLYLVHKTSAGLIVPDIATAIKECLVTTIERISDFYQSTIDVKRSQQSPFHIEYSCFELKCFISEEAALQISEWVCDKHKLAHRQGNWVVWNQDKIKEQCELHCPGLLDSALNQIPSDVELYRLAAGCDETTIRELAIHLGMTLQDWDTLRSNNAQIEIVKYRILVNWREKYSGRFSRIAKALTDMDLPVHTLCQVKRERRAETDIPLEYLERIPTDEILDKLAPQIGQVYFQLGAAIGLSIGTLENIQSNNPRDLAAQNREVLFAWREDRTVKPTIRVLVQALVSIGRGALCLQEVLSNVDPNTLGESEKVRDKGAISKKLNKCSIA
;
A
#
# COMPACT_ATOMS: atom_id res chain seq x y z
N MET A 1 47.40 -3.41 27.03
CA MET A 1 46.32 -3.21 28.01
C MET A 1 45.84 -1.78 27.87
N THR A 2 44.85 -1.58 27.00
CA THR A 2 44.38 -0.26 26.60
C THR A 2 42.86 -0.28 26.74
N ALA A 3 42.34 0.59 27.61
CA ALA A 3 40.95 0.63 28.01
C ALA A 3 40.04 1.05 26.84
N LEU A 4 38.97 0.30 26.61
CA LEU A 4 37.88 0.63 25.70
C LEU A 4 36.99 1.70 26.35
N THR A 5 36.91 2.87 25.73
CA THR A 5 35.91 3.90 26.07
C THR A 5 34.60 3.60 25.34
N THR A 6 33.51 3.43 26.10
CA THR A 6 32.13 3.31 25.62
C THR A 6 31.66 4.60 24.91
N PRO A 7 30.84 4.51 23.84
CA PRO A 7 30.33 5.67 23.14
C PRO A 7 29.25 6.42 23.95
N LYS A 8 29.28 7.75 23.84
CA LYS A 8 28.32 8.67 24.46
C LYS A 8 26.96 8.56 23.77
N ASN A 9 25.92 8.30 24.55
CA ASN A 9 24.52 8.42 24.12
C ASN A 9 24.23 9.88 23.74
N ILE A 10 23.75 10.08 22.51
CA ILE A 10 23.16 11.33 22.05
C ILE A 10 21.75 11.40 22.66
N VAL A 11 21.57 12.35 23.59
CA VAL A 11 20.26 12.64 24.19
C VAL A 11 19.58 13.71 23.32
N TYR A 12 18.50 13.32 22.64
CA TYR A 12 17.61 14.28 21.98
C TYR A 12 16.84 15.08 23.04
N SER A 13 16.67 16.38 22.82
CA SER A 13 15.99 17.26 23.76
C SER A 13 14.48 16.96 23.82
N LYS A 14 13.92 17.06 25.03
CA LYS A 14 12.55 16.66 25.39
C LYS A 14 11.45 17.56 24.79
N GLU A 15 11.82 18.65 24.11
CA GLU A 15 10.90 19.72 23.71
C GLU A 15 10.22 19.47 22.35
N ASP A 16 10.84 18.68 21.46
CA ASP A 16 10.29 18.42 20.11
C ASP A 16 9.27 17.27 20.08
N TYR A 17 9.35 16.34 21.03
CA TYR A 17 8.39 15.23 21.15
C TYR A 17 7.01 15.67 21.67
N GLY A 18 6.91 16.79 22.39
CA GLY A 18 5.67 17.17 23.08
C GLY A 18 4.52 17.63 22.18
N LYS A 19 4.78 18.20 21.01
CA LYS A 19 3.74 18.85 20.18
C LYS A 19 2.98 17.90 19.26
N VAL A 20 3.61 16.80 18.82
CA VAL A 20 2.96 15.78 17.99
C VAL A 20 2.13 14.85 18.87
N ASP A 21 2.66 14.48 20.04
CA ASP A 21 2.01 13.58 20.99
C ASP A 21 0.74 14.19 21.59
N GLN A 22 0.74 15.51 21.83
CA GLN A 22 -0.43 16.22 22.34
C GLN A 22 -1.62 16.20 21.37
N LYS A 23 -1.39 16.27 20.05
CA LYS A 23 -2.48 16.22 19.05
C LYS A 23 -3.11 14.84 18.96
N CYS A 24 -2.28 13.79 18.96
CA CYS A 24 -2.74 12.41 18.95
C CYS A 24 -3.50 12.07 20.25
N TYR A 25 -2.98 12.48 21.40
CA TYR A 25 -3.64 12.30 22.69
C TYR A 25 -5.01 13.00 22.75
N LEU A 26 -5.08 14.27 22.33
CA LEU A 26 -6.33 15.02 22.29
C LEU A 26 -7.37 14.41 21.33
N PHE A 27 -6.92 13.86 20.20
CA PHE A 27 -7.79 13.16 19.25
C PHE A 27 -8.33 11.84 19.81
N VAL A 28 -7.48 11.03 20.47
CA VAL A 28 -7.93 9.79 21.11
C VAL A 28 -8.91 10.08 22.25
N GLN A 29 -8.68 11.12 23.05
CA GLN A 29 -9.62 11.57 24.08
C GLN A 29 -10.93 12.04 23.47
N PHE A 30 -10.88 12.76 22.35
CA PHE A 30 -12.07 13.16 21.59
C PHE A 30 -12.89 11.96 21.11
N LEU A 31 -12.26 10.94 20.50
CA LEU A 31 -12.95 9.73 20.04
C LEU A 31 -13.56 8.93 21.20
N LYS A 32 -12.85 8.82 22.33
CA LYS A 32 -13.37 8.17 23.54
C LYS A 32 -14.61 8.89 24.09
N ASN A 33 -14.55 10.22 24.14
CA ASN A 33 -15.65 11.05 24.62
C ASN A 33 -16.87 11.04 23.68
N MET A 34 -16.67 10.76 22.38
CA MET A 34 -17.78 10.62 21.43
C MET A 34 -18.60 9.34 21.63
N GLN A 35 -18.01 8.30 22.24
CA GLN A 35 -18.64 6.98 22.41
C GLN A 35 -19.49 6.88 23.69
N ASP A 36 -19.27 7.76 24.68
CA ASP A 36 -20.02 7.75 25.93
C ASP A 36 -21.27 8.65 25.85
N VAL A 37 -22.45 8.02 25.78
CA VAL A 37 -23.75 8.72 25.72
C VAL A 37 -23.95 9.63 26.95
N GLY A 38 -23.36 9.29 28.10
CA GLY A 38 -23.41 10.05 29.35
C GLY A 38 -22.52 11.28 29.36
N PHE A 39 -21.53 11.36 28.47
CA PHE A 39 -20.63 12.50 28.33
C PHE A 39 -21.27 13.68 27.59
N TRP A 40 -22.29 13.44 26.77
CA TRP A 40 -22.92 14.49 25.98
C TRP A 40 -23.78 15.42 26.84
N PRO A 41 -23.54 16.75 26.80
CA PRO A 41 -24.31 17.67 27.61
C PRO A 41 -25.80 17.63 27.25
N LYS A 42 -26.66 17.52 28.25
CA LYS A 42 -28.13 17.55 28.13
C LYS A 42 -28.70 18.91 27.69
N LYS A 43 -27.88 19.80 27.14
CA LYS A 43 -28.34 21.10 26.63
C LYS A 43 -29.20 20.87 25.39
N LYS A 44 -30.39 21.49 25.37
CA LYS A 44 -31.40 21.35 24.30
C LYS A 44 -30.89 21.55 22.87
N GLY A 45 -29.80 22.31 22.67
CA GLY A 45 -29.21 22.52 21.35
C GLY A 45 -28.55 21.27 20.76
N LEU A 46 -27.82 20.51 21.58
CA LEU A 46 -27.09 19.33 21.13
C LEU A 46 -28.02 18.18 20.76
N GLN A 47 -29.06 17.98 21.58
CA GLN A 47 -30.10 16.98 21.33
C GLN A 47 -30.81 17.23 19.99
N LYS A 48 -31.08 18.50 19.64
CA LYS A 48 -31.65 18.88 18.34
C LYS A 48 -30.69 18.61 17.18
N THR A 49 -29.38 18.79 17.36
CA THR A 49 -28.38 18.46 16.34
C THR A 49 -28.29 16.96 16.10
N PHE A 50 -28.23 16.15 17.16
CA PHE A 50 -28.24 14.69 17.02
C PHE A 50 -29.54 14.18 16.40
N GLN A 51 -30.69 14.73 16.81
CA GLN A 51 -31.98 14.36 16.23
C GLN A 51 -32.04 14.70 14.73
N ARG A 52 -31.61 15.89 14.33
CA ARG A 52 -31.52 16.25 12.90
C ARG A 52 -30.57 15.33 12.14
N MET A 53 -29.43 14.98 12.74
CA MET A 53 -28.45 14.10 12.13
C MET A 53 -28.97 12.66 12.00
N SER A 54 -29.72 12.14 12.97
CA SER A 54 -30.35 10.82 12.88
C SER A 54 -31.48 10.77 11.85
N GLU A 55 -32.24 11.87 11.73
CA GLU A 55 -33.35 11.99 10.77
C GLU A 55 -32.86 12.20 9.32
N SER A 56 -31.74 12.89 9.12
CA SER A 56 -31.28 13.30 7.78
C SER A 56 -29.98 12.61 7.31
N GLY A 57 -29.23 11.98 8.20
CA GLY A 57 -27.87 11.51 7.92
C GLY A 57 -26.88 12.62 7.60
N ILE A 58 -27.20 13.89 7.89
CA ILE A 58 -26.39 15.06 7.55
C ILE A 58 -26.06 15.86 8.82
N ILE A 59 -24.82 16.35 8.92
CA ILE A 59 -24.40 17.30 9.95
C ILE A 59 -23.76 18.54 9.32
N HIS A 60 -24.17 19.73 9.79
CA HIS A 60 -23.56 20.98 9.35
C HIS A 60 -22.21 21.19 10.04
N ARG A 61 -21.29 21.83 9.33
CA ARG A 61 -19.98 22.24 9.87
C ARG A 61 -20.10 23.11 11.12
N GLU A 62 -21.06 24.02 11.10
CA GLU A 62 -21.34 24.92 12.23
C GLU A 62 -21.87 24.16 13.45
N ASP A 63 -22.66 23.10 13.25
CA ASP A 63 -23.15 22.27 14.34
C ASP A 63 -21.98 21.53 15.03
N LEU A 64 -20.99 21.04 14.27
CA LEU A 64 -19.76 20.46 14.82
C LEU A 64 -18.90 21.50 15.56
N TYR A 65 -18.82 22.73 15.05
CA TYR A 65 -18.16 23.80 15.78
C TYR A 65 -18.87 24.11 17.09
N GLN A 66 -20.20 24.18 17.10
CA GLN A 66 -20.96 24.38 18.34
C GLN A 66 -20.72 23.26 19.35
N ILE A 67 -20.60 22.01 18.90
CA ILE A 67 -20.18 20.88 19.73
C ILE A 67 -18.80 21.16 20.32
N TRP A 68 -17.83 21.54 19.50
CA TRP A 68 -16.45 21.77 19.95
C TRP A 68 -16.22 23.05 20.77
N THR A 69 -17.16 24.00 20.75
CA THR A 69 -17.11 25.18 21.64
C THR A 69 -17.47 24.87 23.09
N GLN A 70 -17.99 23.67 23.37
CA GLN A 70 -18.32 23.25 24.72
C GLN A 70 -17.05 23.13 25.57
N LYS A 71 -17.21 23.30 26.88
CA LYS A 71 -16.10 23.38 27.84
C LYS A 71 -15.15 22.18 27.71
N ASP A 72 -15.70 20.99 27.51
CA ASP A 72 -14.96 19.73 27.47
C ASP A 72 -14.19 19.50 26.16
N PHE A 73 -14.58 20.22 25.09
CA PHE A 73 -13.92 20.19 23.79
C PHE A 73 -13.12 21.46 23.48
N ARG A 74 -13.06 22.42 24.42
CA ARG A 74 -12.40 23.71 24.17
C ARG A 74 -10.92 23.56 23.82
N ALA A 75 -10.26 22.52 24.33
CA ALA A 75 -8.85 22.22 24.04
C ALA A 75 -8.61 21.77 22.59
N ILE A 76 -9.63 21.21 21.92
CA ILE A 76 -9.51 20.72 20.54
C ILE A 76 -9.91 21.78 19.50
N LEU A 77 -10.64 22.82 19.91
CA LEU A 77 -11.13 23.88 19.03
C LEU A 77 -10.03 24.54 18.16
N PRO A 78 -8.79 24.79 18.64
CA PRO A 78 -7.71 25.30 17.79
C PRO A 78 -7.31 24.37 16.64
N TYR A 79 -7.66 23.08 16.72
CA TYR A 79 -7.31 22.03 15.77
C TYR A 79 -8.50 21.51 14.95
N LYS A 80 -9.64 22.20 14.99
CA LYS A 80 -10.91 21.77 14.38
C LYS A 80 -10.80 21.35 12.89
N GLU A 81 -10.01 22.06 12.09
CA GLU A 81 -9.80 21.74 10.67
C GLU A 81 -9.00 20.44 10.48
N PHE A 82 -8.02 20.21 11.33
CA PHE A 82 -7.24 18.97 11.33
C PHE A 82 -8.11 17.78 11.76
N ILE A 83 -8.99 17.99 12.75
CA ILE A 83 -9.93 16.97 13.21
C ILE A 83 -10.94 16.62 12.10
N PHE A 84 -11.43 17.59 11.35
CA PHE A 84 -12.25 17.32 10.16
C PHE A 84 -11.54 16.39 9.17
N ASN A 85 -10.31 16.70 8.79
CA ASN A 85 -9.55 15.88 7.86
C ASN A 85 -9.37 14.45 8.36
N ILE A 86 -9.15 14.27 9.67
CA ILE A 86 -9.07 12.93 10.25
C ILE A 86 -10.43 12.23 10.21
N LEU A 87 -11.51 12.89 10.61
CA LEU A 87 -12.85 12.29 10.60
C LEU A 87 -13.29 11.90 9.18
N ILE A 88 -12.87 12.66 8.17
CA ILE A 88 -13.09 12.32 6.76
C ILE A 88 -12.21 11.15 6.33
N HIS A 89 -10.93 11.16 6.71
CA HIS A 89 -10.01 10.08 6.38
C HIS A 89 -10.39 8.74 7.03
N LEU A 90 -11.05 8.77 8.18
CA LEU A 90 -11.57 7.60 8.89
C LEU A 90 -12.99 7.21 8.46
N ASP A 91 -13.55 7.85 7.43
CA ASP A 91 -14.91 7.63 6.91
C ASP A 91 -16.03 7.82 7.96
N ILE A 92 -15.76 8.58 9.03
CA ILE A 92 -16.76 8.96 10.04
C ILE A 92 -17.66 10.08 9.49
N LEU A 93 -17.06 10.99 8.71
CA LEU A 93 -17.76 12.03 7.97
C LEU A 93 -17.46 11.88 6.48
N ALA A 94 -18.46 11.96 5.62
CA ALA A 94 -18.24 12.01 4.17
C ALA A 94 -18.53 13.41 3.64
N GLU A 95 -17.56 13.99 2.92
CA GLU A 95 -17.68 15.32 2.32
C GLU A 95 -18.63 15.31 1.12
N GLN A 96 -19.58 16.25 1.08
CA GLN A 96 -20.30 16.55 -0.15
C GLN A 96 -19.35 17.22 -1.15
N ARG A 97 -18.86 16.46 -2.14
CA ARG A 97 -18.04 17.03 -3.21
C ARG A 97 -18.90 17.93 -4.09
N ARG A 98 -18.68 19.25 -3.99
CA ARG A 98 -19.27 20.26 -4.88
C ARG A 98 -18.16 21.04 -5.56
N TYR A 99 -18.32 21.26 -6.86
CA TYR A 99 -17.41 22.06 -7.67
C TYR A 99 -18.19 23.28 -8.18
N ASP A 100 -17.56 24.44 -8.12
CA ASP A 100 -18.04 25.61 -8.85
C ASP A 100 -17.86 25.34 -10.34
N THR A 101 -18.96 25.27 -11.08
CA THR A 101 -18.96 24.94 -12.51
C THR A 101 -18.29 26.02 -13.37
N ALA A 102 -18.18 27.25 -12.89
CA ALA A 102 -17.55 28.35 -13.62
C ALA A 102 -16.03 28.39 -13.40
N THR A 103 -15.57 28.08 -12.19
CA THR A 103 -14.15 28.18 -11.82
C THR A 103 -13.43 26.83 -11.73
N GLY A 104 -14.17 25.71 -11.73
CA GLY A 104 -13.65 24.37 -11.47
C GLY A 104 -13.15 24.18 -10.04
N SER A 105 -13.26 25.21 -9.20
CA SER A 105 -12.73 25.18 -7.84
C SER A 105 -13.66 24.44 -6.90
N ARG A 106 -13.07 23.78 -5.90
CA ARG A 106 -13.82 23.05 -4.88
C ARG A 106 -14.49 24.06 -3.95
N LEU A 107 -15.81 24.04 -3.87
CA LEU A 107 -16.54 24.88 -2.92
C LEU A 107 -16.34 24.34 -1.49
N PRO A 108 -16.21 25.22 -0.47
CA PRO A 108 -16.10 24.79 0.91
C PRO A 108 -17.33 23.97 1.32
N VAL A 109 -17.07 22.83 1.96
CA VAL A 109 -18.11 21.89 2.35
C VAL A 109 -18.77 22.36 3.64
N GLU A 110 -20.02 22.81 3.55
CA GLU A 110 -20.80 23.23 4.71
C GLU A 110 -21.50 22.06 5.41
N ASN A 111 -21.69 20.94 4.70
CA ASN A 111 -22.47 19.78 5.15
C ASN A 111 -21.67 18.48 4.96
N PHE A 112 -21.65 17.65 5.98
CA PHE A 112 -21.07 16.31 5.94
C PHE A 112 -22.19 15.28 6.01
N PHE A 113 -22.07 14.19 5.27
CA PHE A 113 -22.86 12.99 5.51
C PHE A 113 -22.26 12.22 6.68
N VAL A 114 -23.13 11.58 7.46
CA VAL A 114 -22.73 10.75 8.62
C VAL A 114 -23.29 9.35 8.41
N PRO A 115 -22.55 8.48 7.70
CA PRO A 115 -23.05 7.19 7.23
C PRO A 115 -23.57 6.27 8.34
N CYS A 116 -23.07 6.43 9.56
CA CYS A 116 -23.41 5.59 10.69
C CYS A 116 -24.72 5.96 11.43
N MET A 117 -25.49 6.95 10.96
CA MET A 117 -26.64 7.49 11.72
C MET A 117 -27.99 7.60 10.98
N VAL A 118 -28.13 7.07 9.77
CA VAL A 118 -29.46 6.99 9.14
C VAL A 118 -30.24 5.87 9.80
N THR A 119 -31.38 6.18 10.44
CA THR A 119 -32.25 5.19 11.10
C THR A 119 -33.71 5.37 10.65
N GLU A 120 -34.17 4.64 9.64
CA GLU A 120 -35.61 4.50 9.39
C GLU A 120 -36.05 3.04 9.27
N ARG A 121 -37.21 2.74 9.86
CA ARG A 121 -37.75 1.40 10.08
C ARG A 121 -38.36 0.82 8.81
N ASN A 122 -37.94 -0.39 8.45
CA ASN A 122 -38.68 -1.24 7.51
C ASN A 122 -39.43 -2.34 8.28
N THR A 123 -40.76 -2.37 8.15
CA THR A 123 -41.66 -3.37 8.75
C THR A 123 -41.83 -4.56 7.79
N THR A 124 -41.21 -5.71 8.07
CA THR A 124 -41.58 -6.96 7.37
C THR A 124 -41.59 -8.16 8.32
N SER A 125 -42.80 -8.68 8.52
CA SER A 125 -43.21 -9.86 9.29
C SER A 125 -42.77 -11.20 8.68
N PHE A 126 -41.59 -11.25 8.06
CA PHE A 126 -41.11 -12.41 7.31
C PHE A 126 -40.21 -13.34 8.14
N MET A 127 -39.44 -12.79 9.10
CA MET A 127 -38.42 -13.53 9.85
C MET A 127 -38.95 -14.45 10.97
N GLU A 128 -40.19 -14.28 11.41
CA GLU A 128 -40.75 -15.07 12.53
C GLU A 128 -41.10 -16.52 12.17
N LYS A 129 -41.00 -16.92 10.89
CA LYS A 129 -41.48 -18.23 10.41
C LYS A 129 -40.41 -19.29 10.08
N GLU A 130 -39.14 -18.92 9.90
CA GLU A 130 -38.15 -19.83 9.25
C GLU A 130 -36.92 -20.20 10.10
N CYS A 131 -36.66 -19.56 11.25
CA CYS A 131 -35.42 -19.77 12.02
C CYS A 131 -35.54 -20.70 13.24
N THR A 132 -36.38 -21.73 13.18
CA THR A 132 -36.37 -22.82 14.17
C THR A 132 -35.95 -24.12 13.50
N LEU A 133 -34.65 -24.43 13.44
CA LEU A 133 -34.13 -25.81 13.44
C LEU A 133 -32.60 -25.83 13.59
N GLU A 134 -32.15 -26.89 14.25
CA GLU A 134 -30.82 -27.14 14.81
C GLU A 134 -29.74 -27.37 13.72
N SER A 135 -28.70 -26.54 13.67
CA SER A 135 -27.45 -26.84 12.97
C SER A 135 -26.23 -26.34 13.75
N ASN A 136 -25.16 -27.15 13.71
CA ASN A 136 -23.95 -27.01 14.51
C ASN A 136 -23.21 -25.70 14.21
N MET A 137 -23.16 -24.82 15.21
CA MET A 137 -22.62 -23.47 15.11
C MET A 137 -21.14 -23.44 15.52
N PHE A 138 -20.26 -22.92 14.66
CA PHE A 138 -18.91 -22.52 15.05
C PHE A 138 -18.84 -21.00 15.24
N SER A 139 -18.30 -20.56 16.37
CA SER A 139 -18.05 -19.15 16.68
C SER A 139 -16.57 -18.84 16.40
N VAL A 140 -16.29 -17.82 15.59
CA VAL A 140 -14.94 -17.26 15.43
C VAL A 140 -14.91 -15.93 16.17
N CYS A 141 -14.13 -15.88 17.25
CA CYS A 141 -13.96 -14.68 18.08
C CYS A 141 -12.62 -14.01 17.71
N PHE A 142 -12.64 -12.72 17.35
CA PHE A 142 -11.41 -11.95 17.12
C PHE A 142 -10.79 -11.55 18.47
N GLN A 143 -9.84 -12.35 18.97
CA GLN A 143 -9.09 -12.03 20.18
C GLN A 143 -7.82 -11.22 19.89
N ARG A 144 -7.65 -10.11 20.61
CA ARG A 144 -6.38 -9.38 20.73
C ARG A 144 -5.62 -9.95 21.95
N HIS A 145 -4.47 -10.60 21.74
CA HIS A 145 -3.66 -11.16 22.83
C HIS A 145 -2.89 -10.07 23.61
N CYS A 146 -3.01 -10.06 24.94
CA CYS A 146 -2.03 -9.51 25.88
C CYS A 146 -1.85 -10.53 27.02
N HIS A 147 -0.60 -10.93 27.28
CA HIS A 147 -0.23 -11.93 28.27
C HIS A 147 -0.20 -11.37 29.70
N THR A 148 -0.80 -12.09 30.65
CA THR A 148 -0.20 -12.34 31.99
C THR A 148 -0.80 -13.60 32.64
N SER A 149 0.05 -14.33 33.36
CA SER A 149 -0.09 -15.69 33.88
C SER A 149 -0.54 -15.77 35.36
N ALA A 150 -1.37 -16.77 35.74
CA ALA A 150 -1.04 -17.86 36.69
C ALA A 150 -2.25 -18.51 37.45
N PHE A 151 -2.29 -19.85 37.40
CA PHE A 151 -2.70 -20.90 38.37
C PHE A 151 -4.15 -21.13 38.90
N ALA A 152 -4.76 -22.24 38.40
CA ALA A 152 -5.43 -23.42 39.01
C ALA A 152 -6.41 -23.28 40.22
N GLN A 153 -7.54 -24.00 40.38
CA GLN A 153 -7.94 -25.37 39.98
C GLN A 153 -9.48 -25.60 40.13
N SER A 154 -10.03 -26.49 39.30
CA SER A 154 -11.29 -27.28 39.41
C SER A 154 -12.64 -26.60 39.71
N SER A 155 -13.53 -26.56 38.71
CA SER A 155 -14.76 -27.37 38.59
C SER A 155 -15.59 -26.82 37.43
N ASN A 156 -16.44 -27.65 36.82
CA ASN A 156 -17.25 -27.29 35.65
C ASN A 156 -18.15 -26.08 35.93
N GLN A 157 -17.69 -24.89 35.54
CA GLN A 157 -18.51 -23.68 35.47
C GLN A 157 -17.83 -22.69 34.52
N CYS A 158 -18.54 -22.30 33.47
CA CYS A 158 -18.15 -21.20 32.61
C CYS A 158 -18.34 -19.91 33.41
N VAL A 159 -17.26 -19.39 34.00
CA VAL A 159 -17.22 -18.07 34.63
C VAL A 159 -16.42 -17.17 33.71
N SER A 160 -17.10 -16.19 33.11
CA SER A 160 -16.48 -15.07 32.43
C SER A 160 -16.59 -13.84 33.32
N GLU A 161 -15.46 -13.33 33.81
CA GLU A 161 -15.36 -11.97 34.36
C GLU A 161 -15.05 -11.00 33.21
N TYR A 162 -15.94 -10.03 33.04
CA TYR A 162 -15.96 -9.00 31.98
C TYR A 162 -16.04 -7.61 32.62
N VAL A 163 -15.23 -6.67 32.14
CA VAL A 163 -15.46 -5.21 32.25
C VAL A 163 -14.75 -4.54 31.06
N ASP A 164 -15.28 -3.60 30.29
CA ASP A 164 -16.64 -3.24 29.87
C ASP A 164 -16.48 -2.32 28.65
N PHE A 165 -17.26 -2.59 27.61
CA PHE A 165 -17.86 -1.67 26.64
C PHE A 165 -18.90 -2.53 25.94
N GLU A 166 -20.19 -2.20 26.09
CA GLU A 166 -21.35 -3.00 25.65
C GLU A 166 -21.36 -3.22 24.13
N ALA A 167 -20.53 -4.15 23.66
CA ALA A 167 -20.63 -4.81 22.37
C ALA A 167 -21.80 -5.79 22.44
N ALA A 168 -23.01 -5.28 22.24
CA ALA A 168 -24.20 -6.11 22.27
C ALA A 168 -24.44 -6.83 20.94
N HIS A 169 -23.69 -6.51 19.87
CA HIS A 169 -23.74 -7.19 18.57
C HIS A 169 -22.44 -7.97 18.29
N ASP A 170 -22.57 -9.19 17.78
CA ASP A 170 -21.51 -10.08 17.32
C ASP A 170 -21.78 -10.48 15.86
N VAL A 171 -20.72 -10.77 15.09
CA VAL A 171 -20.86 -11.33 13.73
C VAL A 171 -20.44 -12.79 13.77
N VAL A 172 -21.35 -13.70 13.42
CA VAL A 172 -21.12 -15.13 13.35
C VAL A 172 -21.03 -15.55 11.88
N ILE A 173 -19.92 -16.16 11.51
CA ILE A 173 -19.70 -16.73 10.18
C ILE A 173 -19.94 -18.22 10.27
N CYS A 174 -20.91 -18.73 9.52
CA CYS A 174 -21.19 -20.15 9.38
C CYS A 174 -20.90 -20.57 7.93
N VAL A 175 -20.39 -21.78 7.75
CA VAL A 175 -20.16 -22.35 6.41
C VAL A 175 -21.00 -23.62 6.31
N GLU A 176 -21.98 -23.60 5.43
CA GLU A 176 -22.90 -24.72 5.18
C GLU A 176 -22.74 -25.21 3.74
N GLY A 177 -22.01 -26.31 3.56
CA GLY A 177 -21.70 -26.84 2.24
C GLY A 177 -20.86 -25.85 1.40
N ASN A 178 -21.42 -25.35 0.30
CA ASN A 178 -20.82 -24.34 -0.57
C ASN A 178 -21.31 -22.91 -0.29
N LYS A 179 -21.99 -22.68 0.84
CA LYS A 179 -22.52 -21.37 1.22
C LYS A 179 -21.77 -20.84 2.44
N ILE A 180 -21.43 -19.56 2.40
CA ILE A 180 -20.98 -18.81 3.58
C ILE A 180 -22.19 -17.99 4.06
N LEU A 181 -22.61 -18.24 5.29
CA LEU A 181 -23.71 -17.55 5.97
C LEU A 181 -23.14 -16.62 7.03
N LEU A 182 -23.53 -15.36 6.98
CA LEU A 182 -23.11 -14.34 7.94
C LEU A 182 -24.31 -13.89 8.75
N TYR A 183 -24.25 -14.09 10.06
CA TYR A 183 -25.28 -13.69 11.00
C TYR A 183 -24.77 -12.52 11.83
N LEU A 184 -25.51 -11.42 11.82
CA LEU A 184 -25.37 -10.41 12.87
C LEU A 184 -26.24 -10.86 14.04
N VAL A 185 -25.65 -11.06 15.20
CA VAL A 185 -26.33 -11.59 16.38
C VAL A 185 -26.25 -10.55 17.47
N HIS A 186 -27.38 -10.20 18.09
CA HIS A 186 -27.37 -9.35 19.27
C HIS A 186 -27.52 -10.20 20.53
N LYS A 187 -26.63 -10.02 21.51
CA LYS A 187 -26.47 -10.83 22.73
C LYS A 187 -27.77 -11.02 23.53
N THR A 188 -28.68 -10.05 23.45
CA THR A 188 -29.94 -10.09 24.22
C THR A 188 -31.17 -10.48 23.39
N SER A 189 -31.24 -10.04 22.13
CA SER A 189 -32.44 -10.24 21.27
C SER A 189 -32.18 -9.76 19.85
N ALA A 190 -32.61 -10.53 18.85
CA ALA A 190 -32.52 -10.17 17.44
C ALA A 190 -33.28 -8.88 17.09
N GLY A 191 -34.34 -8.53 17.84
CA GLY A 191 -35.11 -7.29 17.62
C GLY A 191 -34.34 -6.00 17.97
N LEU A 192 -33.14 -6.12 18.53
CA LEU A 192 -32.24 -5.01 18.86
C LEU A 192 -31.11 -4.85 17.82
N ILE A 193 -31.12 -5.66 16.77
CA ILE A 193 -30.21 -5.50 15.64
C ILE A 193 -30.73 -4.32 14.79
N VAL A 194 -29.93 -3.26 14.71
CA VAL A 194 -30.26 -2.09 13.90
C VAL A 194 -30.20 -2.47 12.41
N PRO A 195 -31.29 -2.35 11.63
CA PRO A 195 -31.33 -2.79 10.22
C PRO A 195 -30.28 -2.13 9.33
N ASP A 196 -29.92 -0.88 9.60
CA ASP A 196 -28.93 -0.14 8.83
C ASP A 196 -27.51 -0.67 9.08
N ILE A 197 -27.21 -1.08 10.32
CA ILE A 197 -25.96 -1.77 10.66
C ILE A 197 -25.93 -3.13 9.96
N ALA A 198 -27.03 -3.89 9.99
CA ALA A 198 -27.11 -5.17 9.29
C ALA A 198 -26.93 -5.02 7.77
N THR A 199 -27.52 -3.97 7.18
CA THR A 199 -27.44 -3.69 5.75
C THR A 199 -26.05 -3.22 5.34
N ALA A 200 -25.45 -2.28 6.09
CA ALA A 200 -24.09 -1.80 5.82
C ALA A 200 -23.04 -2.91 5.98
N ILE A 201 -23.16 -3.73 7.04
CA ILE A 201 -22.29 -4.90 7.24
C ILE A 201 -22.49 -5.89 6.10
N LYS A 202 -23.74 -6.17 5.70
CA LYS A 202 -24.05 -7.06 4.58
C LYS A 202 -23.45 -6.55 3.26
N GLU A 203 -23.63 -5.27 2.91
CA GLU A 203 -23.08 -4.70 1.69
C GLU A 203 -21.55 -4.75 1.68
N CYS A 204 -20.91 -4.33 2.79
CA CYS A 204 -19.46 -4.38 2.93
C CYS A 204 -18.92 -5.82 2.80
N LEU A 205 -19.58 -6.79 3.44
CA LEU A 205 -19.21 -8.20 3.35
C LEU A 205 -19.46 -8.79 1.97
N VAL A 206 -20.60 -8.50 1.34
CA VAL A 206 -20.92 -8.97 -0.02
C VAL A 206 -19.88 -8.45 -1.00
N THR A 207 -19.60 -7.15 -1.01
CA THR A 207 -18.57 -6.57 -1.87
C THR A 207 -17.18 -7.15 -1.60
N THR A 208 -16.85 -7.40 -0.33
CA THR A 208 -15.57 -8.02 0.04
C THR A 208 -15.49 -9.48 -0.45
N ILE A 209 -16.56 -10.26 -0.28
CA ILE A 209 -16.63 -11.66 -0.71
C ILE A 209 -16.66 -11.77 -2.23
N GLU A 210 -17.37 -10.89 -2.93
CA GLU A 210 -17.35 -10.81 -4.40
C GLU A 210 -15.93 -10.53 -4.91
N ARG A 211 -15.24 -9.54 -4.34
CA ARG A 211 -13.84 -9.26 -4.69
C ARG A 211 -12.91 -10.45 -4.42
N ILE A 212 -13.07 -11.10 -3.27
CA ILE A 212 -12.31 -12.32 -2.93
C ILE A 212 -12.64 -13.44 -3.93
N SER A 213 -13.91 -13.62 -4.29
CA SER A 213 -14.37 -14.62 -5.26
C SER A 213 -13.84 -14.35 -6.66
N ASP A 214 -13.90 -13.11 -7.15
CA ASP A 214 -13.39 -12.69 -8.46
C ASP A 214 -11.87 -12.88 -8.54
N PHE A 215 -11.17 -12.55 -7.46
CA PHE A 215 -9.76 -12.84 -7.29
C PHE A 215 -9.47 -14.35 -7.36
N TYR A 216 -10.25 -15.18 -6.67
CA TYR A 216 -10.07 -16.64 -6.73
C TYR A 216 -10.44 -17.22 -8.10
N GLN A 217 -11.50 -16.76 -8.75
CA GLN A 217 -11.89 -17.22 -10.09
C GLN A 217 -10.81 -16.87 -11.12
N SER A 218 -10.33 -15.63 -11.11
CA SER A 218 -9.22 -15.21 -11.98
C SER A 218 -7.93 -15.99 -11.68
N THR A 219 -7.63 -16.28 -10.42
CA THR A 219 -6.46 -17.08 -10.04
C THR A 219 -6.62 -18.56 -10.40
N ILE A 220 -7.82 -19.14 -10.28
CA ILE A 220 -8.11 -20.53 -10.62
C ILE A 220 -8.10 -20.73 -12.14
N ASP A 221 -8.58 -19.77 -12.92
CA ASP A 221 -8.46 -19.82 -14.38
C ASP A 221 -6.99 -19.77 -14.84
N VAL A 222 -6.13 -19.04 -14.10
CA VAL A 222 -4.67 -19.08 -14.27
C VAL A 222 -4.05 -20.42 -13.83
N LYS A 223 -4.71 -21.24 -13.00
CA LYS A 223 -4.19 -22.59 -12.62
C LYS A 223 -4.13 -23.58 -13.79
N ARG A 224 -4.76 -23.30 -14.93
CA ARG A 224 -4.50 -24.08 -16.16
C ARG A 224 -3.10 -23.82 -16.75
N SER A 225 -2.42 -22.76 -16.32
CA SER A 225 -1.03 -22.45 -16.66
C SER A 225 -0.12 -22.53 -15.43
N GLN A 226 0.31 -23.73 -15.04
CA GLN A 226 1.48 -24.19 -14.25
C GLN A 226 2.22 -23.32 -13.18
N GLN A 227 1.84 -22.09 -12.84
CA GLN A 227 2.53 -21.29 -11.82
C GLN A 227 1.52 -20.52 -10.97
N SER A 228 1.17 -21.07 -9.80
CA SER A 228 0.46 -20.30 -8.78
C SER A 228 1.42 -19.28 -8.14
N PRO A 229 1.04 -18.00 -7.99
CA PRO A 229 1.86 -17.01 -7.30
C PRO A 229 1.91 -17.24 -5.78
N PHE A 230 1.04 -18.09 -5.24
CA PHE A 230 0.98 -18.44 -3.83
C PHE A 230 1.78 -19.72 -3.55
N HIS A 231 2.39 -19.80 -2.37
CA HIS A 231 2.87 -21.07 -1.83
C HIS A 231 1.85 -21.53 -0.80
N ILE A 232 1.20 -22.66 -1.07
CA ILE A 232 0.24 -23.23 -0.13
C ILE A 232 1.06 -23.95 0.95
N GLU A 233 1.07 -23.38 2.16
CA GLU A 233 1.61 -24.03 3.35
C GLU A 233 0.47 -24.44 4.26
N TYR A 234 0.55 -25.66 4.75
CA TYR A 234 -0.43 -26.24 5.63
C TYR A 234 0.02 -26.08 7.07
N SER A 235 -0.81 -25.47 7.92
CA SER A 235 -0.48 -25.22 9.33
C SER A 235 -1.34 -26.02 10.30
N CYS A 236 -0.76 -26.41 11.42
CA CYS A 236 -1.56 -26.76 12.60
C CYS A 236 -2.02 -25.46 13.26
N PHE A 237 -3.23 -25.42 13.81
CA PHE A 237 -3.96 -24.28 14.41
C PHE A 237 -3.17 -23.22 15.22
N GLU A 238 -1.92 -23.49 15.61
CA GLU A 238 -0.98 -22.53 16.20
C GLU A 238 0.24 -22.29 15.27
N LEU A 239 0.13 -21.25 14.45
CA LEU A 239 1.06 -20.41 13.66
C LEU A 239 2.56 -20.78 13.39
N LYS A 240 3.11 -21.94 13.75
CA LYS A 240 4.57 -22.23 13.62
C LYS A 240 4.96 -23.65 13.18
N CYS A 241 4.01 -24.50 12.76
CA CYS A 241 4.33 -25.71 11.99
C CYS A 241 3.80 -25.55 10.58
N PHE A 242 4.64 -25.80 9.57
CA PHE A 242 4.25 -25.72 8.16
C PHE A 242 4.75 -26.96 7.43
N ILE A 243 3.96 -27.47 6.48
CA ILE A 243 4.43 -28.39 5.43
C ILE A 243 4.13 -27.81 4.06
N SER A 244 4.99 -28.12 3.08
CA SER A 244 4.76 -27.72 1.69
C SER A 244 3.56 -28.43 1.10
N GLU A 245 2.97 -27.85 0.07
CA GLU A 245 1.84 -28.44 -0.64
C GLU A 245 2.16 -29.83 -1.21
N GLU A 246 3.33 -29.97 -1.81
CA GLU A 246 3.80 -31.24 -2.37
C GLU A 246 3.88 -32.33 -1.29
N ALA A 247 4.36 -31.99 -0.09
CA ALA A 247 4.40 -32.92 1.04
C ALA A 247 3.00 -33.25 1.55
N ALA A 248 2.11 -32.25 1.65
CA ALA A 248 0.73 -32.46 2.11
C ALA A 248 -0.11 -33.32 1.16
N LEU A 249 0.12 -33.21 -0.15
CA LEU A 249 -0.55 -34.03 -1.16
C LEU A 249 -0.13 -35.50 -1.10
N GLN A 250 1.07 -35.79 -0.62
CA GLN A 250 1.61 -37.15 -0.53
C GLN A 250 1.26 -37.88 0.78
N ILE A 251 0.72 -37.18 1.78
CA ILE A 251 0.51 -37.71 3.11
C ILE A 251 -1.00 -37.71 3.44
N SER A 252 -1.56 -38.88 3.76
CA SER A 252 -2.98 -39.02 4.15
C SER A 252 -3.29 -38.44 5.53
N GLU A 253 -2.29 -38.43 6.41
CA GLU A 253 -2.35 -37.90 7.77
C GLU A 253 -1.00 -37.28 8.15
N TRP A 254 -0.97 -35.96 8.34
CA TRP A 254 0.24 -35.27 8.78
C TRP A 254 0.24 -35.14 10.30
N VAL A 255 1.33 -35.53 10.95
CA VAL A 255 1.53 -35.29 12.38
C VAL A 255 2.51 -34.14 12.54
N CYS A 256 2.11 -33.00 13.13
CA CYS A 256 3.10 -31.93 13.37
C CYS A 256 4.16 -32.46 14.35
N ASP A 257 5.43 -32.40 13.95
CA ASP A 257 6.55 -32.83 14.80
C ASP A 257 6.63 -32.10 16.15
N LYS A 258 6.22 -30.82 16.19
CA LYS A 258 6.23 -30.00 17.40
C LYS A 258 5.05 -30.28 18.33
N HIS A 259 3.83 -30.36 17.79
CA HIS A 259 2.61 -30.46 18.60
C HIS A 259 2.06 -31.89 18.72
N LYS A 260 2.60 -32.83 17.95
CA LYS A 260 2.16 -34.24 17.88
C LYS A 260 0.66 -34.41 17.57
N LEU A 261 0.05 -33.40 16.95
CA LEU A 261 -1.34 -33.42 16.49
C LEU A 261 -1.40 -33.99 15.08
N ALA A 262 -2.31 -34.94 14.89
CA ALA A 262 -2.60 -35.53 13.59
C ALA A 262 -3.65 -34.69 12.85
N HIS A 263 -3.35 -34.31 11.61
CA HIS A 263 -4.19 -33.54 10.73
C HIS A 263 -4.59 -34.39 9.53
N ARG A 264 -5.89 -34.59 9.36
CA ARG A 264 -6.45 -35.30 8.21
C ARG A 264 -6.61 -34.35 7.03
N GLN A 265 -6.52 -34.91 5.82
CA GLN A 265 -6.42 -34.20 4.56
C GLN A 265 -7.57 -33.20 4.22
N GLY A 266 -8.63 -33.11 5.05
CA GLY A 266 -9.78 -32.23 4.84
C GLY A 266 -9.97 -31.07 5.82
N ASN A 267 -9.14 -30.97 6.88
CA ASN A 267 -9.30 -29.94 7.94
C ASN A 267 -8.21 -28.87 7.92
N TRP A 268 -7.63 -28.62 6.75
CA TRP A 268 -6.54 -27.67 6.62
C TRP A 268 -7.08 -26.24 6.60
N VAL A 269 -6.70 -25.45 7.61
CA VAL A 269 -6.92 -24.01 7.60
C VAL A 269 -5.74 -23.38 6.87
N VAL A 270 -5.98 -22.95 5.63
CA VAL A 270 -4.97 -22.35 4.75
C VAL A 270 -5.05 -20.84 4.85
N TRP A 271 -3.99 -20.21 5.36
CA TRP A 271 -3.72 -18.80 5.07
C TRP A 271 -2.22 -18.58 5.11
N ASN A 272 -1.62 -18.16 3.98
CA ASN A 272 -0.53 -17.21 4.07
C ASN A 272 -0.36 -16.36 2.81
N GLN A 273 -0.05 -15.09 3.08
CA GLN A 273 0.21 -14.00 2.15
C GLN A 273 1.39 -14.28 1.21
N ASP A 274 1.36 -13.55 0.10
CA ASP A 274 2.34 -13.49 -0.98
C ASP A 274 3.77 -13.90 -0.62
N LYS A 275 4.34 -14.75 -1.49
CA LYS A 275 5.78 -15.06 -1.52
C LYS A 275 6.66 -13.83 -1.74
N ILE A 276 6.08 -12.68 -2.06
CA ILE A 276 6.79 -11.41 -2.03
C ILE A 276 6.90 -11.01 -0.55
N LYS A 277 7.81 -11.68 0.19
CA LYS A 277 8.36 -11.07 1.40
C LYS A 277 9.07 -9.79 0.91
N GLU A 278 8.33 -8.68 0.85
CA GLU A 278 8.86 -7.37 0.43
C GLU A 278 10.11 -7.02 1.23
N GLN A 279 10.16 -7.52 2.45
CA GLN A 279 11.25 -7.39 3.40
C GLN A 279 12.12 -8.64 3.36
N CYS A 280 13.45 -8.51 3.35
CA CYS A 280 14.27 -9.68 3.66
C CYS A 280 14.07 -10.08 5.13
N GLU A 281 14.48 -11.31 5.45
CA GLU A 281 14.53 -11.76 6.85
C GLU A 281 15.45 -10.86 7.67
N LEU A 282 15.15 -10.69 8.97
CA LEU A 282 15.90 -9.87 9.93
C LEU A 282 17.41 -10.16 9.95
N HIS A 283 17.83 -11.36 9.51
CA HIS A 283 19.22 -11.80 9.44
C HIS A 283 19.71 -12.03 8.00
N CYS A 284 19.13 -11.33 7.03
CA CYS A 284 19.57 -11.43 5.64
C CYS A 284 21.05 -11.03 5.53
N PRO A 285 21.92 -11.90 4.98
CA PRO A 285 23.34 -11.61 4.83
C PRO A 285 23.63 -10.51 3.79
N GLY A 286 22.60 -9.94 3.15
CA GLY A 286 22.71 -8.96 2.09
C GLY A 286 22.63 -9.60 0.70
N LEU A 287 23.29 -8.96 -0.27
CA LEU A 287 23.44 -9.50 -1.61
C LEU A 287 24.43 -10.68 -1.63
N LEU A 288 24.18 -11.65 -2.50
CA LEU A 288 25.13 -12.74 -2.77
C LEU A 288 26.43 -12.19 -3.38
N ASP A 289 27.56 -12.88 -3.16
CA ASP A 289 28.88 -12.47 -3.68
C ASP A 289 28.89 -12.24 -5.20
N SER A 290 28.12 -13.04 -5.95
CA SER A 290 27.97 -12.86 -7.39
C SER A 290 27.34 -11.51 -7.75
N ALA A 291 26.31 -11.08 -7.00
CA ALA A 291 25.66 -9.79 -7.18
C ALA A 291 26.52 -8.62 -6.66
N LEU A 292 27.27 -8.82 -5.57
CA LEU A 292 28.21 -7.82 -5.05
C LEU A 292 29.32 -7.47 -6.05
N ASN A 293 29.71 -8.41 -6.91
CA ASN A 293 30.73 -8.18 -7.94
C ASN A 293 30.21 -7.51 -9.21
N GLN A 294 28.90 -7.29 -9.35
CA GLN A 294 28.31 -6.61 -10.50
C GLN A 294 28.46 -5.09 -10.42
N ILE A 295 28.49 -4.45 -11.59
CA ILE A 295 28.36 -3.00 -11.75
C ILE A 295 26.86 -2.66 -11.65
N PRO A 296 26.46 -1.69 -10.81
CA PRO A 296 25.07 -1.29 -10.68
C PRO A 296 24.55 -0.60 -11.95
N SER A 297 23.35 -0.99 -12.39
CA SER A 297 22.67 -0.34 -13.51
C SER A 297 22.15 1.06 -13.14
N ASP A 298 21.79 1.86 -14.14
CA ASP A 298 21.17 3.18 -13.95
C ASP A 298 19.90 3.08 -13.10
N VAL A 299 19.04 2.10 -13.38
CA VAL A 299 17.83 1.81 -12.60
C VAL A 299 18.17 1.49 -11.14
N GLU A 300 19.21 0.70 -10.90
CA GLU A 300 19.62 0.32 -9.56
C GLU A 300 20.19 1.51 -8.76
N LEU A 301 21.01 2.37 -9.40
CA LEU A 301 21.50 3.59 -8.77
C LEU A 301 20.37 4.58 -8.50
N TYR A 302 19.39 4.69 -9.41
CA TYR A 302 18.21 5.52 -9.19
C TYR A 302 17.38 5.01 -8.01
N ARG A 303 17.12 3.69 -7.91
CA ARG A 303 16.40 3.10 -6.77
C ARG A 303 17.12 3.37 -5.44
N LEU A 304 18.46 3.28 -5.43
CA LEU A 304 19.25 3.60 -4.25
C LEU A 304 19.12 5.09 -3.87
N ALA A 305 19.22 5.99 -4.86
CA ALA A 305 19.05 7.43 -4.66
C ALA A 305 17.64 7.80 -4.15
N ALA A 306 16.60 7.16 -4.70
CA ALA A 306 15.21 7.41 -4.33
C ALA A 306 14.87 6.87 -2.93
N GLY A 307 15.51 5.77 -2.50
CA GLY A 307 15.30 5.16 -1.19
C GLY A 307 16.01 5.84 -0.03
N CYS A 308 16.88 6.82 -0.30
CA CYS A 308 17.69 7.51 0.70
C CYS A 308 17.42 9.02 0.68
N ASP A 309 17.57 9.66 1.85
CA ASP A 309 17.52 11.11 1.95
C ASP A 309 18.81 11.79 1.41
N GLU A 310 18.77 13.12 1.30
CA GLU A 310 19.88 13.93 0.79
C GLU A 310 21.17 13.72 1.60
N THR A 311 21.08 13.71 2.93
CA THR A 311 22.23 13.58 3.83
C THR A 311 22.88 12.20 3.66
N THR A 312 22.06 11.14 3.63
CA THR A 312 22.50 9.76 3.45
C THR A 312 23.23 9.57 2.13
N ILE A 313 22.71 10.10 1.02
CA ILE A 313 23.36 9.99 -0.30
C ILE A 313 24.65 10.82 -0.37
N ARG A 314 24.69 11.99 0.29
CA ARG A 314 25.91 12.79 0.41
C ARG A 314 27.01 12.04 1.15
N GLU A 315 26.69 11.49 2.33
CA GLU A 315 27.66 10.73 3.12
C GLU A 315 28.11 9.46 2.39
N LEU A 316 27.17 8.74 1.77
CA LEU A 316 27.48 7.58 0.94
C LEU A 316 28.45 7.94 -0.18
N ALA A 317 28.24 9.06 -0.89
CA ALA A 317 29.15 9.52 -1.93
C ALA A 317 30.56 9.80 -1.39
N ILE A 318 30.69 10.39 -0.20
CA ILE A 318 31.98 10.65 0.46
C ILE A 318 32.70 9.33 0.79
N HIS A 319 32.00 8.36 1.40
CA HIS A 319 32.55 7.03 1.69
C HIS A 319 32.94 6.26 0.42
N LEU A 320 32.26 6.54 -0.69
CA LEU A 320 32.57 5.99 -2.01
C LEU A 320 33.78 6.68 -2.69
N GLY A 321 34.32 7.75 -2.09
CA GLY A 321 35.51 8.48 -2.54
C GLY A 321 35.23 9.73 -3.36
N MET A 322 33.97 10.18 -3.42
CA MET A 322 33.62 11.48 -4.03
C MET A 322 34.01 12.62 -3.09
N THR A 323 34.40 13.76 -3.65
CA THR A 323 34.75 14.93 -2.84
C THR A 323 33.51 15.74 -2.46
N LEU A 324 33.59 16.51 -1.38
CA LEU A 324 32.55 17.50 -1.04
C LEU A 324 32.36 18.52 -2.17
N GLN A 325 33.43 18.87 -2.88
CA GLN A 325 33.37 19.77 -4.02
C GLN A 325 32.57 19.18 -5.19
N ASP A 326 32.70 17.87 -5.46
CA ASP A 326 31.90 17.19 -6.49
C ASP A 326 30.40 17.30 -6.14
N TRP A 327 30.04 17.08 -4.87
CA TRP A 327 28.68 17.24 -4.38
C TRP A 327 28.16 18.67 -4.54
N ASP A 328 28.90 19.66 -4.03
CA ASP A 328 28.51 21.07 -4.04
C ASP A 328 28.38 21.61 -5.48
N THR A 329 29.24 21.14 -6.39
CA THR A 329 29.17 21.48 -7.82
C THR A 329 27.91 20.90 -8.45
N LEU A 330 27.56 19.65 -8.16
CA LEU A 330 26.31 19.06 -8.67
C LEU A 330 25.07 19.72 -8.08
N ARG A 331 25.10 20.02 -6.77
CA ARG A 331 23.99 20.64 -6.05
C ARG A 331 23.72 22.06 -6.52
N SER A 332 24.75 22.85 -6.81
CA SER A 332 24.60 24.21 -7.33
C SER A 332 24.08 24.26 -8.77
N ASN A 333 24.43 23.27 -9.60
CA ASN A 333 24.00 23.19 -10.99
C ASN A 333 22.58 22.62 -11.19
N ASN A 334 21.97 22.02 -10.15
CA ASN A 334 20.67 21.34 -10.27
C ASN A 334 19.71 21.78 -9.17
N ALA A 335 18.57 22.35 -9.57
CA ALA A 335 17.54 22.78 -8.61
C ALA A 335 16.84 21.60 -7.89
N GLN A 336 16.72 20.46 -8.55
CA GLN A 336 16.01 19.30 -8.01
C GLN A 336 16.98 18.33 -7.31
N ILE A 337 16.74 18.08 -6.02
CA ILE A 337 17.60 17.22 -5.20
C ILE A 337 17.66 15.77 -5.70
N GLU A 338 16.56 15.23 -6.22
CA GLU A 338 16.51 13.86 -6.76
C GLU A 338 17.51 13.65 -7.91
N ILE A 339 17.68 14.66 -8.77
CA ILE A 339 18.65 14.65 -9.86
C ILE A 339 20.08 14.61 -9.31
N VAL A 340 20.36 15.38 -8.27
CA VAL A 340 21.70 15.43 -7.63
C VAL A 340 22.05 14.08 -7.01
N LYS A 341 21.12 13.49 -6.23
CA LYS A 341 21.31 12.18 -5.58
C LYS A 341 21.60 11.09 -6.60
N TYR A 342 20.86 11.05 -7.70
CA TYR A 342 21.09 10.07 -8.76
C TYR A 342 22.43 10.32 -9.49
N ARG A 343 22.69 11.57 -9.88
CA ARG A 343 23.86 11.95 -10.68
C ARG A 343 25.18 11.71 -9.95
N ILE A 344 25.26 11.98 -8.65
CA ILE A 344 26.50 11.73 -7.89
C ILE A 344 26.87 10.24 -7.89
N LEU A 345 25.87 9.35 -7.82
CA LEU A 345 26.08 7.91 -7.84
C LEU A 345 26.48 7.41 -9.24
N VAL A 346 25.89 7.97 -10.30
CA VAL A 346 26.30 7.69 -11.70
C VAL A 346 27.73 8.14 -11.94
N ASN A 347 28.06 9.38 -11.58
CA ASN A 347 29.42 9.94 -11.71
C ASN A 347 30.46 9.09 -10.95
N TRP A 348 30.12 8.64 -9.73
CA TRP A 348 30.96 7.74 -8.97
C TRP A 348 31.20 6.41 -9.71
N ARG A 349 30.13 5.78 -10.20
CA ARG A 349 30.23 4.50 -10.92
C ARG A 349 31.15 4.64 -12.13
N GLU A 350 30.99 5.68 -12.93
CA GLU A 350 31.77 5.92 -14.14
C GLU A 350 33.24 6.24 -13.83
N LYS A 351 33.49 7.09 -12.82
CA LYS A 351 34.85 7.51 -12.43
C LYS A 351 35.68 6.37 -11.84
N TYR A 352 35.05 5.43 -11.13
CA TYR A 352 35.75 4.42 -10.34
C TYR A 352 35.41 2.96 -10.71
N SER A 353 34.68 2.74 -11.82
CA SER A 353 34.14 1.43 -12.19
C SER A 353 33.41 0.75 -11.01
N GLY A 354 32.54 1.52 -10.36
CA GLY A 354 31.90 1.18 -9.10
C GLY A 354 31.15 -0.16 -9.16
N ARG A 355 31.34 -1.00 -8.14
CA ARG A 355 30.63 -2.28 -7.96
C ARG A 355 29.78 -2.25 -6.69
N PHE A 356 28.77 -3.12 -6.61
CA PHE A 356 27.93 -3.23 -5.42
C PHE A 356 28.72 -3.52 -4.13
N SER A 357 29.83 -4.26 -4.21
CA SER A 357 30.70 -4.53 -3.06
C SER A 357 31.25 -3.25 -2.41
N ARG A 358 31.51 -2.21 -3.19
CA ARG A 358 31.96 -0.91 -2.66
C ARG A 358 30.81 -0.15 -2.00
N ILE A 359 29.59 -0.22 -2.55
CA ILE A 359 28.40 0.37 -1.92
C ILE A 359 28.09 -0.37 -0.62
N ALA A 360 28.14 -1.70 -0.61
CA ALA A 360 27.92 -2.52 0.58
C ALA A 360 28.89 -2.16 1.70
N LYS A 361 30.19 -2.06 1.37
CA LYS A 361 31.20 -1.62 2.32
C LYS A 361 30.94 -0.21 2.84
N ALA A 362 30.61 0.74 1.97
CA ALA A 362 30.33 2.12 2.36
C ALA A 362 29.11 2.21 3.28
N LEU A 363 28.04 1.45 3.00
CA LEU A 363 26.87 1.35 3.89
C LEU A 363 27.27 0.81 5.27
N THR A 364 28.08 -0.26 5.33
CA THR A 364 28.60 -0.79 6.59
C THR A 364 29.45 0.25 7.35
N ASP A 365 30.32 0.98 6.65
CA ASP A 365 31.17 2.02 7.25
C ASP A 365 30.35 3.20 7.80
N MET A 366 29.12 3.40 7.31
CA MET A 366 28.14 4.38 7.79
C MET A 366 27.17 3.83 8.85
N ASP A 367 27.34 2.57 9.29
CA ASP A 367 26.39 1.86 10.18
C ASP A 367 24.96 1.78 9.61
N LEU A 368 24.84 1.71 8.27
CA LEU A 368 23.58 1.54 7.57
C LEU A 368 23.35 0.07 7.16
N PRO A 369 22.09 -0.40 7.13
CA PRO A 369 21.79 -1.78 6.79
C PRO A 369 22.13 -2.07 5.33
N VAL A 370 23.04 -3.03 5.11
CA VAL A 370 23.39 -3.54 3.75
C VAL A 370 22.17 -4.11 3.01
N HIS A 371 21.11 -4.47 3.76
CA HIS A 371 19.84 -4.93 3.21
C HIS A 371 19.19 -3.93 2.24
N THR A 372 19.48 -2.62 2.34
CA THR A 372 19.07 -1.62 1.34
C THR A 372 19.42 -2.05 -0.08
N LEU A 373 20.56 -2.73 -0.29
CA LEU A 373 20.96 -3.23 -1.61
C LEU A 373 20.11 -4.40 -2.12
N CYS A 374 19.55 -5.22 -1.22
CA CYS A 374 18.59 -6.24 -1.63
C CYS A 374 17.33 -5.58 -2.20
N GLN A 375 16.86 -4.49 -1.60
CA GLN A 375 15.71 -3.74 -2.09
C GLN A 375 15.98 -3.07 -3.43
N VAL A 376 17.20 -2.56 -3.64
CA VAL A 376 17.66 -2.00 -4.91
C VAL A 376 17.65 -3.04 -6.03
N LYS A 377 18.20 -4.23 -5.76
CA LYS A 377 18.26 -5.35 -6.73
C LYS A 377 16.92 -6.00 -6.99
N ARG A 378 16.01 -6.03 -6.00
CA ARG A 378 14.69 -6.60 -6.16
C ARG A 378 13.88 -5.74 -7.11
N GLU A 379 13.40 -6.36 -8.18
CA GLU A 379 12.36 -5.78 -9.01
C GLU A 379 11.06 -5.78 -8.20
N ARG A 380 10.60 -4.59 -7.81
CA ARG A 380 9.30 -4.46 -7.14
C ARG A 380 8.22 -4.81 -8.15
N ARG A 381 7.48 -5.89 -7.89
CA ARG A 381 6.27 -6.19 -8.64
C ARG A 381 5.21 -5.22 -8.12
N ALA A 382 4.77 -4.31 -8.99
CA ALA A 382 3.60 -3.51 -8.70
C ALA A 382 2.37 -4.42 -8.71
N GLU A 383 1.61 -4.43 -7.62
CA GLU A 383 0.26 -4.96 -7.62
C GLU A 383 -0.59 -4.09 -8.55
N THR A 384 -1.26 -4.72 -9.49
CA THR A 384 -2.10 -4.04 -10.47
C THR A 384 -3.18 -4.98 -10.97
N ASP A 385 -4.37 -4.43 -11.19
CA ASP A 385 -5.51 -5.15 -11.77
C ASP A 385 -5.39 -5.30 -13.30
N ILE A 386 -4.28 -4.84 -13.91
CA ILE A 386 -4.03 -5.00 -15.34
C ILE A 386 -3.76 -6.49 -15.63
N PRO A 387 -4.52 -7.14 -16.55
CA PRO A 387 -4.30 -8.55 -16.83
C PRO A 387 -2.90 -8.83 -17.36
N LEU A 388 -2.38 -10.02 -17.04
CA LEU A 388 -0.99 -10.39 -17.29
C LEU A 388 -0.61 -10.30 -18.77
N GLU A 389 -1.53 -10.64 -19.68
CA GLU A 389 -1.31 -10.55 -21.13
C GLU A 389 -1.17 -9.11 -21.65
N TYR A 390 -1.63 -8.09 -20.91
CA TYR A 390 -1.40 -6.69 -21.25
C TYR A 390 -0.07 -6.21 -20.71
N LEU A 391 0.32 -6.65 -19.51
CA LEU A 391 1.59 -6.28 -18.89
C LEU A 391 2.81 -6.60 -19.76
N GLU A 392 2.76 -7.68 -20.56
CA GLU A 392 3.86 -8.06 -21.45
C GLU A 392 3.90 -7.34 -22.80
N ARG A 393 2.90 -6.52 -23.12
CA ARG A 393 2.83 -5.81 -24.40
C ARG A 393 3.71 -4.57 -24.40
N ILE A 394 4.18 -4.19 -25.59
CA ILE A 394 4.85 -2.91 -25.83
C ILE A 394 3.77 -1.83 -25.98
N PRO A 395 3.86 -0.69 -25.26
CA PRO A 395 2.85 0.36 -25.35
C PRO A 395 2.84 1.04 -26.72
N THR A 396 1.64 1.28 -27.25
CA THR A 396 1.40 1.95 -28.54
C THR A 396 1.66 3.45 -28.44
N ASP A 397 1.81 4.13 -29.59
CA ASP A 397 1.92 5.61 -29.64
C ASP A 397 0.75 6.27 -28.90
N GLU A 398 -0.47 5.79 -29.12
CA GLU A 398 -1.68 6.30 -28.49
C GLU A 398 -1.62 6.20 -26.96
N ILE A 399 -1.16 5.07 -26.41
CA ILE A 399 -0.98 4.91 -24.96
C ILE A 399 0.03 5.93 -24.44
N LEU A 400 1.19 6.05 -25.10
CA LEU A 400 2.25 6.95 -24.64
C LEU A 400 1.83 8.42 -24.71
N ASP A 401 1.16 8.83 -25.79
CA ASP A 401 0.65 10.19 -25.98
C ASP A 401 -0.43 10.55 -24.95
N LYS A 402 -1.35 9.62 -24.63
CA LYS A 402 -2.37 9.81 -23.59
C LYS A 402 -1.78 9.86 -22.18
N LEU A 403 -0.71 9.08 -21.93
CA LEU A 403 -0.07 9.00 -20.61
C LEU A 403 0.84 10.21 -20.31
N ALA A 404 1.56 10.73 -21.30
CA ALA A 404 2.52 11.82 -21.14
C ALA A 404 1.99 13.04 -20.33
N PRO A 405 0.78 13.58 -20.59
CA PRO A 405 0.26 14.70 -19.80
C PRO A 405 -0.13 14.32 -18.36
N GLN A 406 -0.44 13.04 -18.09
CA GLN A 406 -0.91 12.59 -16.77
C GLN A 406 0.22 12.39 -15.75
N ILE A 407 1.47 12.20 -16.22
CA ILE A 407 2.63 11.94 -15.37
C ILE A 407 3.00 13.17 -14.52
N GLY A 408 2.74 14.39 -14.98
CA GLY A 408 3.10 15.63 -14.28
C GLY A 408 4.62 15.92 -14.31
N GLN A 409 5.15 16.57 -13.27
CA GLN A 409 6.53 17.11 -13.27
C GLN A 409 7.61 16.09 -12.85
N VAL A 410 7.55 14.85 -13.36
CA VAL A 410 8.45 13.76 -12.92
C VAL A 410 9.14 13.02 -14.08
N TYR A 411 9.32 13.69 -15.23
CA TYR A 411 9.94 13.09 -16.42
C TYR A 411 11.32 12.48 -16.12
N PHE A 412 12.13 13.15 -15.29
CA PHE A 412 13.49 12.70 -14.97
C PHE A 412 13.46 11.44 -14.11
N GLN A 413 12.64 11.43 -13.06
CA GLN A 413 12.42 10.29 -12.18
C GLN A 413 11.88 9.09 -12.98
N LEU A 414 10.89 9.33 -13.84
CA LEU A 414 10.32 8.30 -14.71
C LEU A 414 11.38 7.73 -15.64
N GLY A 415 12.11 8.59 -16.34
CA GLY A 415 13.15 8.20 -17.29
C GLY A 415 14.26 7.38 -16.64
N ALA A 416 14.72 7.77 -15.46
CA ALA A 416 15.71 6.98 -14.70
C ALA A 416 15.12 5.64 -14.21
N ALA A 417 13.86 5.62 -13.76
CA ALA A 417 13.18 4.41 -13.30
C ALA A 417 12.96 3.37 -14.41
N ILE A 418 12.69 3.81 -15.65
CA ILE A 418 12.55 2.94 -16.83
C ILE A 418 13.89 2.60 -17.51
N GLY A 419 15.00 3.15 -17.01
CA GLY A 419 16.36 2.77 -17.41
C GLY A 419 17.01 3.60 -18.50
N LEU A 420 16.51 4.81 -18.78
CA LEU A 420 17.20 5.74 -19.68
C LEU A 420 18.46 6.32 -19.02
N SER A 421 19.49 6.48 -19.85
CA SER A 421 20.75 7.08 -19.42
C SER A 421 20.59 8.53 -19.00
N ILE A 422 21.42 8.99 -18.06
CA ILE A 422 21.40 10.40 -17.63
C ILE A 422 21.61 11.37 -18.80
N GLY A 423 22.50 11.06 -19.74
CA GLY A 423 22.75 11.89 -20.91
C GLY A 423 21.53 12.00 -21.83
N THR A 424 20.74 10.92 -21.97
CA THR A 424 19.46 10.97 -22.69
C THR A 424 18.49 11.93 -22.01
N LEU A 425 18.36 11.87 -20.68
CA LEU A 425 17.46 12.73 -19.91
C LEU A 425 17.86 14.21 -19.97
N GLU A 426 19.15 14.51 -19.94
CA GLU A 426 19.67 15.87 -20.08
C GLU A 426 19.42 16.44 -21.47
N ASN A 427 19.58 15.62 -22.52
CA ASN A 427 19.26 16.01 -23.89
C ASN A 427 17.76 16.31 -24.03
N ILE A 428 16.88 15.47 -23.48
CA ILE A 428 15.43 15.70 -23.50
C ILE A 428 15.06 17.00 -22.77
N GLN A 429 15.66 17.24 -21.59
CA GLN A 429 15.45 18.47 -20.83
C GLN A 429 15.90 19.71 -21.62
N SER A 430 17.06 19.63 -22.27
CA SER A 430 17.66 20.73 -23.04
C SER A 430 16.86 21.04 -24.31
N ASN A 431 16.29 20.02 -24.94
CA ASN A 431 15.45 20.17 -26.13
C ASN A 431 14.06 20.75 -25.82
N ASN A 432 13.56 20.54 -24.59
CA ASN A 432 12.22 20.94 -24.17
C ASN A 432 12.25 21.74 -22.85
N PRO A 433 12.97 22.85 -22.73
CA PRO A 433 13.12 23.57 -21.48
C PRO A 433 11.82 24.30 -21.16
N ARG A 434 10.99 23.73 -20.27
CA ARG A 434 9.67 24.21 -19.74
C ARG A 434 8.44 23.48 -20.26
N ASP A 435 8.55 22.64 -21.29
CA ASP A 435 7.42 21.81 -21.73
C ASP A 435 7.49 20.43 -21.08
N LEU A 436 6.90 20.32 -19.90
CA LEU A 436 6.91 19.09 -19.10
C LEU A 436 6.16 17.94 -19.80
N ALA A 437 5.10 18.25 -20.57
CA ALA A 437 4.35 17.24 -21.30
C ALA A 437 5.19 16.70 -22.47
N ALA A 438 5.86 17.58 -23.21
CA ALA A 438 6.81 17.17 -24.24
C ALA A 438 7.99 16.39 -23.64
N GLN A 439 8.53 16.80 -22.49
CA GLN A 439 9.59 16.03 -21.81
C GLN A 439 9.13 14.62 -21.41
N ASN A 440 7.94 14.47 -20.81
CA ASN A 440 7.39 13.16 -20.48
C ASN A 440 7.20 12.30 -21.74
N ARG A 441 6.67 12.91 -22.81
CA ARG A 441 6.47 12.24 -24.09
C ARG A 441 7.80 11.74 -24.67
N GLU A 442 8.79 12.62 -24.80
CA GLU A 442 10.11 12.26 -25.32
C GLU A 442 10.79 11.17 -24.46
N VAL A 443 10.63 11.20 -23.13
CA VAL A 443 11.11 10.12 -22.23
C VAL A 443 10.45 8.79 -22.58
N LEU A 444 9.12 8.75 -22.71
CA LEU A 444 8.39 7.52 -23.03
C LEU A 444 8.77 6.95 -24.40
N PHE A 445 8.91 7.81 -25.41
CA PHE A 445 9.30 7.40 -26.76
C PHE A 445 10.76 6.94 -26.82
N ALA A 446 11.69 7.68 -26.20
CA ALA A 446 13.10 7.29 -26.13
C ALA A 446 13.28 5.94 -25.43
N TRP A 447 12.53 5.69 -24.34
CA TRP A 447 12.55 4.40 -23.65
C TRP A 447 12.02 3.25 -24.52
N ARG A 448 10.95 3.48 -25.27
CA ARG A 448 10.42 2.45 -26.18
C ARG A 448 11.36 2.14 -27.35
N GLU A 449 12.14 3.12 -27.80
CA GLU A 449 13.13 2.93 -28.85
C GLU A 449 14.45 2.31 -28.36
N ASP A 450 14.70 2.37 -27.05
CA ASP A 450 15.87 1.76 -26.43
C ASP A 450 15.79 0.23 -26.49
N ARG A 451 16.81 -0.38 -27.12
CA ARG A 451 16.88 -1.84 -27.31
C ARG A 451 17.51 -2.56 -26.12
N THR A 452 18.04 -1.83 -25.14
CA THR A 452 18.71 -2.43 -23.98
C THR A 452 17.72 -3.02 -22.97
N VAL A 453 16.51 -2.45 -22.89
CA VAL A 453 15.44 -2.89 -21.99
C VAL A 453 14.20 -3.16 -22.84
N LYS A 454 13.54 -4.31 -22.64
CA LYS A 454 12.27 -4.61 -23.33
C LYS A 454 11.19 -3.64 -22.80
N PRO A 455 10.63 -2.74 -23.63
CA PRO A 455 9.78 -1.67 -23.14
C PRO A 455 8.34 -2.15 -22.97
N THR A 456 8.07 -2.93 -21.92
CA THR A 456 6.74 -3.49 -21.67
C THR A 456 5.90 -2.60 -20.76
N ILE A 457 4.57 -2.73 -20.85
CA ILE A 457 3.62 -2.09 -19.93
C ILE A 457 3.97 -2.42 -18.47
N ARG A 458 4.43 -3.64 -18.17
CA ARG A 458 4.92 -4.04 -16.83
C ARG A 458 5.99 -3.11 -16.30
N VAL A 459 7.06 -2.87 -17.08
CA VAL A 459 8.18 -2.01 -16.67
C VAL A 459 7.67 -0.59 -16.43
N LEU A 460 6.76 -0.10 -17.28
CA LEU A 460 6.17 1.22 -17.12
C LEU A 460 5.33 1.34 -15.85
N VAL A 461 4.47 0.36 -15.54
CA VAL A 461 3.69 0.34 -14.29
C VAL A 461 4.61 0.35 -13.07
N GLN A 462 5.63 -0.51 -13.07
CA GLN A 462 6.59 -0.59 -11.96
C GLN A 462 7.31 0.75 -11.77
N ALA A 463 7.73 1.39 -12.85
CA ALA A 463 8.36 2.71 -12.79
C ALA A 463 7.41 3.77 -12.23
N LEU A 464 6.18 3.85 -12.72
CA LEU A 464 5.14 4.78 -12.23
C LEU A 464 4.84 4.59 -10.73
N VAL A 465 4.77 3.34 -10.25
CA VAL A 465 4.61 3.03 -8.84
C VAL A 465 5.85 3.47 -8.04
N SER A 466 7.05 3.19 -8.55
CA SER A 466 8.30 3.56 -7.86
C SER A 466 8.50 5.06 -7.68
N ILE A 467 7.91 5.88 -8.55
CA ILE A 467 7.95 7.34 -8.47
C ILE A 467 6.70 7.95 -7.78
N GLY A 468 5.85 7.11 -7.18
CA GLY A 468 4.67 7.56 -6.42
C GLY A 468 3.51 8.08 -7.27
N ARG A 469 3.44 7.75 -8.56
CA ARG A 469 2.27 8.04 -9.42
C ARG A 469 1.20 6.95 -9.36
N GLY A 470 1.56 5.76 -8.90
CA GLY A 470 0.66 4.61 -8.80
C GLY A 470 0.35 3.99 -10.16
N ALA A 471 -0.30 2.83 -10.14
CA ALA A 471 -0.72 2.13 -11.37
C ALA A 471 -1.96 2.77 -12.03
N LEU A 472 -2.71 3.58 -11.27
CA LEU A 472 -3.99 4.16 -11.69
C LEU A 472 -3.88 5.03 -12.95
N CYS A 473 -2.81 5.82 -13.08
CA CYS A 473 -2.58 6.64 -14.28
C CYS A 473 -2.57 5.78 -15.56
N LEU A 474 -1.96 4.60 -15.50
CA LEU A 474 -1.94 3.71 -16.65
C LEU A 474 -3.24 2.94 -16.82
N GLN A 475 -3.90 2.55 -15.73
CA GLN A 475 -5.20 1.88 -15.78
C GLN A 475 -6.25 2.76 -16.47
N GLU A 476 -6.31 4.06 -16.15
CA GLU A 476 -7.22 5.01 -16.79
C GLU A 476 -6.92 5.18 -18.29
N VAL A 477 -5.64 5.20 -18.68
CA VAL A 477 -5.27 5.23 -20.10
C VAL A 477 -5.69 3.94 -20.80
N LEU A 478 -5.42 2.78 -20.20
CA LEU A 478 -5.73 1.47 -20.78
C LEU A 478 -7.23 1.22 -20.88
N SER A 479 -8.05 1.67 -19.93
CA SER A 479 -9.52 1.55 -20.00
C SER A 479 -10.13 2.36 -21.16
N ASN A 480 -9.40 3.35 -21.67
CA ASN A 480 -9.82 4.23 -22.76
C ASN A 480 -9.20 3.86 -24.12
N VAL A 481 -8.49 2.73 -24.21
CA VAL A 481 -7.92 2.21 -25.46
C VAL A 481 -8.72 0.97 -25.88
N ASP A 482 -9.12 0.93 -27.15
CA ASP A 482 -9.83 -0.24 -27.71
C ASP A 482 -8.98 -1.51 -27.52
N PRO A 483 -9.48 -2.56 -26.85
CA PRO A 483 -8.75 -3.82 -26.67
C PRO A 483 -8.23 -4.41 -27.99
N ASN A 484 -8.92 -4.14 -29.11
CA ASN A 484 -8.56 -4.64 -30.43
C ASN A 484 -7.35 -3.92 -31.05
N THR A 485 -7.07 -2.66 -30.69
CA THR A 485 -5.90 -1.93 -31.21
C THR A 485 -4.58 -2.38 -30.57
N LEU A 486 -4.65 -3.16 -29.50
CA LEU A 486 -3.50 -3.63 -28.73
C LEU A 486 -2.85 -4.92 -29.28
N GLY A 487 -3.33 -5.49 -30.40
CA GLY A 487 -2.97 -6.85 -30.85
C GLY A 487 -2.21 -7.00 -32.17
N GLU A 488 -2.08 -5.96 -33.01
CA GLU A 488 -1.71 -6.18 -34.43
C GLU A 488 -0.26 -5.82 -34.83
N SER A 489 0.55 -5.17 -33.97
CA SER A 489 1.76 -4.50 -34.47
C SER A 489 3.01 -5.38 -34.68
N GLU A 490 3.07 -6.62 -34.18
CA GLU A 490 4.32 -7.42 -34.23
C GLU A 490 4.53 -8.22 -35.52
N LYS A 491 3.49 -8.48 -36.33
CA LYS A 491 3.65 -9.29 -37.56
C LYS A 491 4.23 -8.54 -38.77
N VAL A 492 4.42 -7.21 -38.71
CA VAL A 492 4.72 -6.39 -39.90
C VAL A 492 6.16 -5.86 -39.97
N ARG A 493 6.93 -5.80 -38.88
CA ARG A 493 8.25 -5.11 -38.90
C ARG A 493 9.46 -5.98 -39.27
N ASP A 494 9.34 -7.30 -39.31
CA ASP A 494 10.50 -8.20 -39.42
C ASP A 494 10.94 -8.59 -40.84
N LYS A 495 10.39 -7.94 -41.90
CA LYS A 495 10.72 -8.29 -43.30
C LYS A 495 11.31 -7.16 -44.16
N GLY A 496 11.61 -5.97 -43.61
CA GLY A 496 11.80 -4.78 -44.45
C GLY A 496 13.14 -4.05 -44.45
N ALA A 497 14.06 -4.26 -43.50
CA ALA A 497 15.15 -3.30 -43.30
C ALA A 497 16.52 -3.92 -42.97
N ILE A 498 17.03 -4.79 -43.85
CA ILE A 498 18.47 -5.05 -43.96
C ILE A 498 18.86 -4.99 -45.44
N SER A 499 18.95 -3.78 -45.99
CA SER A 499 19.73 -3.53 -47.22
C SER A 499 19.89 -2.02 -47.44
N LYS A 500 21.14 -1.59 -47.67
CA LYS A 500 21.61 -0.26 -48.08
C LYS A 500 21.76 0.81 -46.99
N LYS A 501 22.95 0.85 -46.39
CA LYS A 501 23.88 2.00 -46.44
C LYS A 501 25.18 1.68 -45.70
N LEU A 502 26.08 0.97 -46.37
CA LEU A 502 27.52 0.99 -46.11
C LEU A 502 28.20 0.93 -47.46
N ASN A 503 28.50 2.11 -48.03
CA ASN A 503 29.54 2.32 -49.03
C ASN A 503 29.62 3.81 -49.36
N LYS A 504 30.65 4.46 -48.81
CA LYS A 504 31.51 5.51 -49.40
C LYS A 504 32.08 6.40 -48.29
N CYS A 505 33.24 6.01 -47.78
CA CYS A 505 34.29 6.95 -47.40
C CYS A 505 35.61 6.33 -47.86
N SER A 506 35.98 6.70 -49.08
CA SER A 506 37.28 6.46 -49.68
C SER A 506 38.27 7.53 -49.21
N ILE A 507 39.42 7.03 -48.76
CA ILE A 507 40.75 7.64 -48.68
C ILE A 507 40.91 8.95 -49.48
N ALA A 508 41.32 10.01 -48.77
CA ALA A 508 42.39 10.95 -49.13
C ALA A 508 42.92 11.58 -47.84
#